data_AF-A0A1G3B826-F1
#
_entry.id   AF-A0A1G3B826-F1
#
_cell.length_a   1.000
_cell.length_b   1.000
_cell.length_c   1.000
_cell.angle_alpha   90.00
_cell.angle_beta   90.00
_cell.angle_gamma   90.00
#
_symmetry.space_group_name_H-M   'P 1'
#
loop_
_entity.id
_entity.type
_entity.pdbx_description
1 polymer ?
#
loop_
_entity_poly.entity_id
_entity_poly.type
_entity_poly.pdbx_seq_one_letter_code
_entity_poly.pdbx_strand_id
1 'polypeptide(L)'
;MVKVGQDAKFTVDAFPDDVFDGKVVEIRMSPVIFQNVVTYNTLINVDNSSLKLKPGMTANTSILVAKVEHALRIPNSALRYTPSEMLQSEADKKALTERKFAKKSSSHIWILDSRQLNQVAVKLGIGDDNFTEVLEGDVKEGQEVVIGETIPKSDAKTSQKVPWGRSRF
;
A
#
# COMPACT_ATOMS: atom_id res chain seq x y z
N MET A 1 1.72 4.47 -14.32
CA MET A 1 0.59 4.95 -15.18
C MET A 1 0.52 4.08 -16.42
N VAL A 2 -0.69 3.80 -16.92
CA VAL A 2 -0.90 3.00 -18.12
C VAL A 2 -0.42 3.76 -19.37
N LYS A 3 0.23 3.06 -20.29
CA LYS A 3 0.77 3.59 -21.55
C LYS A 3 0.53 2.61 -22.69
N VAL A 4 0.45 3.13 -23.91
CA VAL A 4 0.42 2.32 -25.13
C VAL A 4 1.68 1.45 -25.22
N GLY A 5 1.52 0.21 -25.65
CA GLY A 5 2.57 -0.80 -25.80
C GLY A 5 2.77 -1.72 -24.59
N GLN A 6 2.18 -1.40 -23.43
CA GLN A 6 2.25 -2.22 -22.23
C GLN A 6 1.55 -3.57 -22.42
N ASP A 7 2.12 -4.59 -21.77
CA ASP A 7 1.55 -5.93 -21.74
C ASP A 7 0.38 -5.99 -20.75
N ALA A 8 -0.67 -6.67 -21.16
CA ALA A 8 -1.87 -6.90 -20.38
C ALA A 8 -2.14 -8.39 -20.31
N LYS A 9 -2.61 -8.85 -19.16
CA LYS A 9 -3.12 -10.19 -18.95
C LYS A 9 -4.54 -10.11 -18.47
N PHE A 10 -5.40 -10.97 -18.96
CA PHE A 10 -6.78 -10.99 -18.52
C PHE A 10 -7.35 -12.40 -18.49
N THR A 11 -8.35 -12.57 -17.65
CA THR A 11 -9.23 -13.74 -17.62
C THR A 11 -10.64 -13.30 -18.02
N VAL A 12 -11.46 -14.22 -18.47
CA VAL A 12 -12.88 -13.97 -18.73
C VAL A 12 -13.72 -14.87 -17.85
N ASP A 13 -14.88 -14.39 -17.42
CA ASP A 13 -15.74 -15.14 -16.48
C ASP A 13 -16.14 -16.52 -17.02
N ALA A 14 -16.20 -16.67 -18.36
CA ALA A 14 -16.50 -17.93 -19.04
C ALA A 14 -15.34 -18.95 -19.00
N PHE A 15 -14.11 -18.49 -18.80
CA PHE A 15 -12.88 -19.31 -18.77
C PHE A 15 -11.95 -18.77 -17.68
N PRO A 16 -12.28 -18.96 -16.38
CA PRO A 16 -11.54 -18.36 -15.27
C PRO A 16 -10.12 -18.93 -15.12
N ASP A 17 -9.90 -20.17 -15.59
CA ASP A 17 -8.59 -20.85 -15.55
C ASP A 17 -7.71 -20.52 -16.76
N ASP A 18 -8.26 -19.93 -17.82
CA ASP A 18 -7.52 -19.55 -19.03
C ASP A 18 -7.06 -18.09 -18.90
N VAL A 19 -5.74 -17.87 -18.94
CA VAL A 19 -5.14 -16.52 -18.98
C VAL A 19 -4.82 -16.16 -20.43
N PHE A 20 -5.30 -14.99 -20.85
CA PHE A 20 -5.06 -14.44 -22.18
C PHE A 20 -4.07 -13.29 -22.11
N ASP A 21 -3.09 -13.30 -23.02
CA ASP A 21 -2.14 -12.21 -23.18
C ASP A 21 -2.66 -11.19 -24.20
N GLY A 22 -2.45 -9.92 -23.91
CA GLY A 22 -2.82 -8.82 -24.79
C GLY A 22 -1.83 -7.67 -24.70
N LYS A 23 -1.96 -6.72 -25.63
CA LYS A 23 -1.15 -5.51 -25.67
C LYS A 23 -2.01 -4.27 -25.76
N VAL A 24 -1.73 -3.28 -24.92
CA VAL A 24 -2.42 -1.98 -24.96
C VAL A 24 -2.07 -1.29 -26.27
N VAL A 25 -3.07 -1.05 -27.12
CA VAL A 25 -2.88 -0.36 -28.40
C VAL A 25 -3.34 1.08 -28.35
N GLU A 26 -4.31 1.40 -27.49
CA GLU A 26 -4.88 2.74 -27.44
C GLU A 26 -5.54 3.04 -26.09
N ILE A 27 -5.44 4.29 -25.67
CA ILE A 27 -6.14 4.82 -24.49
C ILE A 27 -6.96 6.01 -24.96
N ARG A 28 -8.29 5.92 -24.82
CA ARG A 28 -9.21 6.99 -25.24
C ARG A 28 -9.13 8.14 -24.23
N MET A 29 -8.67 9.31 -24.68
CA MET A 29 -8.55 10.52 -23.82
C MET A 29 -9.87 11.22 -23.52
N SER A 30 -10.99 10.74 -24.08
CA SER A 30 -12.34 11.19 -23.72
C SER A 30 -12.91 10.28 -22.64
N PRO A 31 -12.85 10.66 -21.34
CA PRO A 31 -13.34 9.81 -20.28
C PRO A 31 -14.86 9.75 -20.26
N VAL A 32 -15.39 8.69 -19.67
CA VAL A 32 -16.80 8.58 -19.28
C VAL A 32 -16.88 8.83 -17.77
N ILE A 33 -17.81 9.69 -17.36
CA ILE A 33 -18.05 9.97 -15.94
C ILE A 33 -19.39 9.32 -15.57
N PHE A 34 -19.36 8.37 -14.64
CA PHE A 34 -20.55 7.71 -14.12
C PHE A 34 -20.44 7.60 -12.60
N GLN A 35 -21.46 8.08 -11.88
CA GLN A 35 -21.47 8.12 -10.41
C GLN A 35 -20.20 8.74 -9.81
N ASN A 36 -19.72 9.85 -10.40
CA ASN A 36 -18.48 10.55 -10.03
C ASN A 36 -17.18 9.73 -10.20
N VAL A 37 -17.24 8.57 -10.85
CA VAL A 37 -16.07 7.78 -11.25
C VAL A 37 -15.67 8.18 -12.67
N VAL A 38 -14.40 8.56 -12.86
CA VAL A 38 -13.84 8.93 -14.16
C VAL A 38 -13.13 7.72 -14.76
N THR A 39 -13.62 7.24 -15.91
CA THR A 39 -13.11 6.03 -16.57
C THR A 39 -12.56 6.35 -17.95
N TYR A 40 -11.34 5.90 -18.22
CA TYR A 40 -10.69 5.99 -19.53
C TYR A 40 -10.73 4.63 -20.23
N ASN A 41 -11.39 4.56 -21.37
CA ASN A 41 -11.48 3.31 -22.13
C ASN A 41 -10.12 2.97 -22.75
N THR A 42 -9.61 1.79 -22.44
CA THR A 42 -8.34 1.28 -22.96
C THR A 42 -8.64 0.12 -23.93
N LEU A 43 -8.14 0.20 -25.16
CA LEU A 43 -8.21 -0.88 -26.13
C LEU A 43 -6.97 -1.77 -26.00
N ILE A 44 -7.23 -3.06 -25.85
CA ILE A 44 -6.21 -4.11 -25.75
C ILE A 44 -6.41 -5.03 -26.94
N ASN A 45 -5.35 -5.22 -27.72
CA ASN A 45 -5.33 -6.19 -28.79
C ASN A 45 -4.94 -7.55 -28.24
N VAL A 46 -5.64 -8.61 -28.65
CA VAL A 46 -5.45 -9.99 -28.21
C VAL A 46 -5.52 -10.92 -29.41
N ASP A 47 -4.71 -11.98 -29.40
CA ASP A 47 -4.88 -13.07 -30.36
C ASP A 47 -6.10 -13.93 -29.95
N ASN A 48 -7.11 -13.97 -30.82
CA ASN A 48 -8.29 -14.79 -30.67
C ASN A 48 -8.43 -15.80 -31.82
N SER A 49 -7.31 -16.33 -32.31
CA SER A 49 -7.25 -17.37 -33.36
C SER A 49 -8.10 -18.61 -33.05
N SER A 50 -8.27 -18.95 -31.76
CA SER A 50 -9.11 -20.05 -31.29
C SER A 50 -10.61 -19.71 -31.21
N LEU A 51 -11.01 -18.46 -31.45
CA LEU A 51 -12.39 -17.95 -31.39
C LEU A 51 -13.11 -18.19 -30.04
N LYS A 52 -12.35 -18.39 -28.96
CA LYS A 52 -12.90 -18.56 -27.61
C LYS A 52 -13.52 -17.28 -27.07
N LEU A 53 -12.92 -16.13 -27.40
CA LEU A 53 -13.37 -14.83 -26.87
C LEU A 53 -14.49 -14.29 -27.75
N LYS A 54 -15.65 -14.00 -27.14
CA LYS A 54 -16.81 -13.43 -27.82
C LYS A 54 -17.09 -12.00 -27.33
N PRO A 55 -17.67 -11.13 -28.18
CA PRO A 55 -18.11 -9.81 -27.75
C PRO A 55 -19.11 -9.88 -26.58
N GLY A 56 -19.04 -8.91 -25.68
CA GLY A 56 -19.93 -8.82 -24.52
C GLY A 56 -19.50 -9.67 -23.32
N MET A 57 -18.41 -10.44 -23.41
CA MET A 57 -17.82 -11.10 -22.25
C MET A 57 -17.23 -10.09 -21.27
N THR A 58 -17.43 -10.34 -19.98
CA THR A 58 -16.74 -9.63 -18.92
C THR A 58 -15.34 -10.20 -18.76
N ALA A 59 -14.34 -9.31 -18.69
CA ALA A 59 -12.95 -9.67 -18.52
C ALA A 59 -12.37 -8.98 -17.28
N ASN A 60 -11.64 -9.72 -16.46
CA ASN A 60 -10.80 -9.15 -15.42
C ASN A 60 -9.40 -8.94 -15.98
N THR A 61 -8.93 -7.69 -16.04
CA THR A 61 -7.69 -7.32 -16.73
C THR A 61 -6.67 -6.72 -15.77
N SER A 62 -5.44 -7.20 -15.85
CA SER A 62 -4.26 -6.67 -15.18
C SER A 62 -3.25 -6.17 -16.20
N ILE A 63 -2.83 -4.91 -16.08
CA ILE A 63 -1.86 -4.30 -17.00
C ILE A 63 -0.52 -4.12 -16.28
N LEU A 64 0.55 -4.65 -16.85
CA LEU A 64 1.89 -4.51 -16.29
C LEU A 64 2.43 -3.10 -16.61
N VAL A 65 2.35 -2.21 -15.62
CA VAL A 65 2.73 -0.79 -15.81
C VAL A 65 4.23 -0.52 -15.61
N ALA A 66 4.89 -1.33 -14.80
CA ALA A 66 6.32 -1.28 -14.52
C ALA A 66 6.76 -2.63 -13.93
N LYS A 67 8.02 -3.01 -14.19
CA LYS A 67 8.66 -4.17 -13.58
C LYS A 67 10.09 -3.78 -13.23
N VAL A 68 10.50 -4.08 -12.01
CA VAL A 68 11.90 -4.00 -11.59
C VAL A 68 12.30 -5.37 -11.05
N GLU A 69 13.43 -5.87 -11.52
CA GLU A 69 14.00 -7.14 -11.07
C GLU A 69 15.07 -6.85 -10.00
N HIS A 70 15.22 -7.76 -9.04
CA HIS A 70 16.22 -7.65 -7.97
C HIS A 70 16.11 -6.38 -7.10
N ALA A 71 14.88 -5.92 -6.82
CA ALA A 71 14.63 -4.77 -5.96
C ALA A 71 14.58 -5.14 -4.46
N LEU A 72 15.20 -4.31 -3.61
CA LEU A 72 14.93 -4.33 -2.17
C LEU A 72 13.53 -3.73 -1.96
N ARG A 73 12.62 -4.51 -1.37
CA ARG A 73 11.23 -4.11 -1.16
C ARG A 73 10.86 -4.19 0.31
N ILE A 74 10.00 -3.29 0.74
CA ILE A 74 9.45 -3.24 2.09
C ILE A 74 7.92 -3.30 2.04
N PRO A 75 7.26 -3.92 3.03
CA PRO A 75 5.81 -3.88 3.13
C PRO A 75 5.28 -2.44 3.27
N ASN A 76 4.18 -2.13 2.59
CA ASN A 76 3.54 -0.82 2.65
C ASN A 76 3.05 -0.46 4.06
N SER A 77 2.80 -1.46 4.91
CA SER A 77 2.47 -1.28 6.33
C SER A 77 3.62 -0.67 7.13
N ALA A 78 4.88 -1.03 6.84
CA ALA A 78 6.05 -0.47 7.52
C ALA A 78 6.20 1.04 7.29
N LEU A 79 5.84 1.51 6.10
CA LEU A 79 5.86 2.93 5.73
C LEU A 79 4.81 3.76 6.46
N ARG A 80 3.74 3.12 6.93
CA ARG A 80 2.63 3.76 7.65
C ARG A 80 2.78 3.63 9.16
N TYR A 81 3.65 2.75 9.64
CA TYR A 81 3.83 2.50 11.05
C TYR A 81 4.45 3.70 11.75
N THR A 82 3.85 4.08 12.88
CA THR A 82 4.38 5.06 13.83
C THR A 82 4.27 4.44 15.22
N PRO A 83 5.39 4.30 15.97
CA PRO A 83 5.38 3.77 17.32
C PRO A 83 4.50 4.60 18.26
N SER A 84 3.86 3.96 19.23
CA SER A 84 3.20 4.68 20.33
C SER A 84 4.19 5.46 21.20
N GLU A 85 3.69 6.49 21.88
CA GLU A 85 4.49 7.36 22.74
C GLU A 85 5.28 6.62 23.83
N MET A 86 4.85 5.41 24.21
CA MET A 86 5.51 4.56 25.21
C MET A 86 6.83 3.95 24.69
N LEU A 87 6.97 3.78 23.38
CA LEU A 87 8.15 3.23 22.72
C LEU A 87 9.02 4.31 22.06
N GLN A 88 8.55 5.57 22.05
CA GLN A 88 9.29 6.69 21.50
C GLN A 88 10.38 7.16 22.47
N SER A 89 11.60 7.29 21.98
CA SER A 89 12.64 8.03 22.69
C SER A 89 12.37 9.54 22.64
N GLU A 90 13.01 10.32 23.52
CA GLU A 90 12.94 11.78 23.47
C GLU A 90 13.49 12.36 22.14
N ALA A 91 14.41 11.65 21.48
CA ALA A 91 14.89 12.00 20.15
C ALA A 91 13.81 11.79 19.07
N ASP A 92 13.05 10.70 19.16
CA ASP A 92 11.95 10.39 18.22
C ASP A 92 10.82 11.41 18.32
N LYS A 93 10.47 11.83 19.54
CA LYS A 93 9.45 12.87 19.79
C LYS A 93 9.81 14.21 19.14
N LYS A 94 11.09 14.59 19.23
CA LYS A 94 11.60 15.82 18.61
C LYS A 94 11.59 15.73 17.08
N ALA A 95 12.04 14.61 16.50
CA ALA A 95 12.03 14.37 15.06
C ALA A 95 10.59 14.36 14.47
N LEU A 96 9.63 13.76 15.17
CA LEU A 96 8.21 13.75 14.77
C LEU A 96 7.57 15.14 14.81
N THR A 97 7.94 15.95 15.79
CA THR A 97 7.43 17.31 15.94
C THR A 97 8.01 18.23 14.87
N GLU A 98 9.31 18.16 14.58
CA GLU A 98 9.97 18.91 13.50
C GLU A 98 9.38 18.55 12.11
N ARG A 99 8.97 17.28 11.91
CA ARG A 99 8.30 16.85 10.67
C ARG A 99 6.91 17.42 10.44
N LYS A 100 6.14 17.73 11.50
CA LYS A 100 4.85 18.43 11.33
C LYS A 100 5.00 19.80 10.66
N PHE A 101 6.21 20.36 10.68
CA PHE A 101 6.51 21.69 10.13
C PHE A 101 7.43 21.66 8.88
N ALA A 102 7.99 20.51 8.49
CA ALA A 102 8.89 20.40 7.33
C ALA A 102 8.13 20.09 6.02
N LYS A 103 8.24 20.99 5.05
CA LYS A 103 7.50 20.98 3.77
C LYS A 103 7.96 19.91 2.74
N LYS A 104 8.77 18.93 3.14
CA LYS A 104 9.27 17.86 2.27
C LYS A 104 9.27 16.54 3.05
N SER A 105 8.27 15.70 2.80
CA SER A 105 8.12 14.41 3.48
C SER A 105 9.18 13.42 2.97
N SER A 106 10.30 13.28 3.67
CA SER A 106 11.12 12.08 3.53
C SER A 106 10.33 10.89 4.11
N SER A 107 10.29 9.79 3.36
CA SER A 107 9.73 8.53 3.86
C SER A 107 10.70 7.90 4.84
N HIS A 108 10.17 7.24 5.87
CA HIS A 108 10.98 6.54 6.86
C HIS A 108 10.35 5.20 7.19
N ILE A 109 11.18 4.31 7.68
CA ILE A 109 10.77 3.04 8.27
C ILE A 109 11.37 2.91 9.67
N TRP A 110 10.82 1.98 10.43
CA TRP A 110 11.32 1.61 11.73
C TRP A 110 11.93 0.22 11.66
N ILE A 111 13.18 0.10 12.07
CA ILE A 111 13.92 -1.16 12.18
C ILE A 111 14.07 -1.49 13.65
N LEU A 112 13.85 -2.76 14.00
CA LEU A 112 14.07 -3.24 15.36
C LEU A 112 15.45 -3.88 15.43
N ASP A 113 16.39 -3.25 16.12
CA ASP A 113 17.71 -3.81 16.39
C ASP A 113 17.93 -3.87 17.90
N SER A 114 18.28 -5.05 18.43
CA SER A 114 18.65 -5.21 19.84
C SER A 114 17.61 -4.66 20.84
N ARG A 115 16.32 -4.79 20.49
CA ARG A 115 15.13 -4.24 21.20
C ARG A 115 15.02 -2.71 21.21
N GLN A 116 15.78 -2.02 20.37
CA GLN A 116 15.67 -0.59 20.15
C GLN A 116 15.04 -0.33 18.77
N LEU A 117 14.08 0.59 18.76
CA LEU A 117 13.43 1.06 17.56
C LEU A 117 14.29 2.15 16.94
N ASN A 118 14.86 1.87 15.78
CA ASN A 118 15.69 2.80 15.02
C ASN A 118 14.92 3.30 13.80
N GLN A 119 14.84 4.61 13.67
CA GLN A 119 14.22 5.22 12.50
C GLN A 119 15.23 5.39 11.38
N VAL A 120 14.92 4.84 10.20
CA VAL A 120 15.76 4.93 9.01
C VAL A 120 15.03 5.71 7.92
N ALA A 121 15.69 6.73 7.39
CA ALA A 121 15.20 7.48 6.23
C ALA A 121 15.41 6.65 4.95
N VAL A 122 14.38 6.58 4.12
CA VAL A 122 14.39 5.81 2.88
C VAL A 122 13.87 6.64 1.72
N LYS A 123 14.47 6.44 0.55
CA LYS A 123 13.96 6.91 -0.72
C LYS A 123 13.23 5.77 -1.40
N LEU A 124 11.98 6.02 -1.77
CA LEU A 124 11.11 5.00 -2.32
C LEU A 124 11.10 5.06 -3.85
N GLY A 125 10.96 3.88 -4.44
CA GLY A 125 10.80 3.66 -5.87
C GLY A 125 9.36 3.33 -6.24
N ILE A 126 9.20 2.39 -7.17
CA ILE A 126 7.87 1.92 -7.55
C ILE A 126 7.27 1.05 -6.44
N GLY A 127 5.95 1.08 -6.30
CA GLY A 127 5.22 0.23 -5.37
C GLY A 127 4.01 -0.40 -6.01
N ASP A 128 3.64 -1.56 -5.48
CA ASP A 128 2.37 -2.23 -5.71
C ASP A 128 1.47 -2.11 -4.46
N ASP A 129 0.37 -2.85 -4.42
CA ASP A 129 -0.60 -2.79 -3.32
C ASP A 129 0.01 -3.23 -1.97
N ASN A 130 1.00 -4.11 -1.99
CA ASN A 130 1.56 -4.76 -0.80
C ASN A 130 2.95 -4.25 -0.43
N PHE A 131 3.78 -3.93 -1.42
CA PHE A 131 5.19 -3.61 -1.25
C PHE A 131 5.61 -2.36 -2.02
N THR A 132 6.63 -1.67 -1.51
CA THR A 132 7.29 -0.57 -2.20
C THR A 132 8.80 -0.82 -2.25
N GLU A 133 9.40 -0.52 -3.40
CA GLU A 133 10.84 -0.55 -3.61
C GLU A 133 11.55 0.53 -2.78
N VAL A 134 12.72 0.17 -2.23
CA VAL A 134 13.65 1.08 -1.58
C VAL A 134 14.84 1.31 -2.51
N LEU A 135 14.99 2.55 -2.97
CA LEU A 135 16.09 2.97 -3.85
C LEU A 135 17.34 3.36 -3.06
N GLU A 136 17.15 4.04 -1.94
CA GLU A 136 18.23 4.53 -1.07
C GLU A 136 17.80 4.45 0.39
N GLY A 137 18.76 4.21 1.28
CA GLY A 137 18.55 4.11 2.73
C GLY A 137 19.56 3.14 3.35
N ASP A 138 19.80 3.26 4.65
CA ASP A 138 20.63 2.30 5.38
C ASP A 138 19.81 1.05 5.74
N VAL A 139 19.41 0.31 4.70
CA VAL A 139 18.58 -0.89 4.80
C VAL A 139 19.23 -2.01 4.01
N LYS A 140 19.30 -3.20 4.62
CA LYS A 140 19.91 -4.40 4.04
C LYS A 140 18.89 -5.53 3.95
N GLU A 141 19.11 -6.41 2.98
CA GLU A 141 18.33 -7.64 2.86
C GLU A 141 18.47 -8.48 4.16
N GLY A 142 17.35 -9.03 4.62
CA GLY A 142 17.28 -9.81 5.86
C GLY A 142 17.08 -9.00 7.14
N GLN A 143 17.06 -7.66 7.08
CA GLN A 143 16.72 -6.84 8.25
C GLN A 143 15.21 -6.88 8.54
N GLU A 144 14.87 -6.93 9.83
CA GLU A 144 13.48 -6.89 10.29
C GLU A 144 12.96 -5.46 10.36
N VAL A 145 11.86 -5.21 9.64
CA VAL A 145 11.15 -3.93 9.65
C VAL A 145 9.87 -4.04 10.47
N VAL A 146 9.56 -2.98 11.22
CA VAL A 146 8.38 -2.96 12.07
C VAL A 146 7.16 -2.52 11.25
N ILE A 147 6.16 -3.39 11.19
CA ILE A 147 4.90 -3.16 10.46
C ILE A 147 3.72 -2.81 11.37
N GLY A 148 3.90 -2.91 12.69
CA GLY A 148 2.85 -2.72 13.66
C GLY A 148 3.29 -3.12 15.07
N GLU A 149 2.53 -2.66 16.05
CA GLU A 149 2.67 -3.05 17.45
C GLU A 149 1.35 -3.60 17.96
N THR A 150 1.42 -4.63 18.81
CA THR A 150 0.24 -5.11 19.54
C THR A 150 0.38 -4.66 20.98
N ILE A 151 -0.43 -3.68 21.37
CA ILE A 151 -0.54 -3.28 22.77
C ILE A 151 -1.56 -4.23 23.42
N PRO A 152 -1.17 -5.13 24.33
CA PRO A 152 -2.13 -5.96 25.03
C PRO A 152 -3.10 -5.05 25.80
N LYS A 153 -4.40 -5.22 25.58
CA LYS A 153 -5.42 -4.54 26.40
C LYS A 153 -5.22 -4.98 27.85
N SER A 154 -4.69 -4.09 28.68
CA SER A 154 -4.84 -4.23 30.12
C SER A 154 -6.33 -4.09 30.43
N ASP A 155 -6.93 -5.10 31.07
CA ASP A 155 -8.30 -5.04 31.57
C ASP A 155 -8.51 -3.77 32.39
N ALA A 156 -9.19 -2.79 31.80
CA ALA A 156 -9.60 -1.60 32.51
C ALA A 156 -10.68 -2.01 33.51
N LYS A 157 -10.28 -2.31 34.75
CA LYS A 157 -11.19 -2.29 35.89
C LYS A 157 -11.77 -0.88 35.97
N THR A 158 -13.00 -0.74 35.51
CA THR A 158 -13.88 0.40 35.77
C THR A 158 -14.00 0.59 37.28
N SER A 159 -13.14 1.43 37.87
CA SER A 159 -13.39 1.99 39.19
C SER A 159 -14.30 3.20 38.99
N GLN A 160 -15.59 2.92 38.89
CA GLN A 160 -16.62 3.95 38.95
C GLN A 160 -16.61 4.50 40.38
N LYS A 161 -15.91 5.62 40.60
CA LYS A 161 -16.05 6.43 41.81
C LYS A 161 -17.49 6.95 41.84
N VAL A 162 -18.37 6.25 42.56
CA VAL A 162 -19.65 6.82 43.01
C VAL A 162 -19.35 7.84 44.12
N PRO A 163 -19.70 9.13 43.96
CA PRO A 163 -19.59 10.10 45.05
C PRO A 163 -20.76 9.87 46.02
N TRP A 164 -20.44 9.65 47.30
CA TRP A 164 -21.39 9.27 48.35
C TRP A 164 -22.70 10.07 48.40
N GLY A 165 -23.78 9.37 48.74
CA GLY A 165 -25.12 9.92 48.92
C GLY A 165 -25.43 10.45 50.33
N ARG A 166 -26.65 10.98 50.47
CA ARG A 166 -27.40 11.00 51.73
C ARG A 166 -28.91 11.02 51.46
N SER A 167 -29.59 10.05 52.06
CA SER A 167 -31.05 9.93 52.16
C SER A 167 -31.67 11.09 52.95
N ARG A 168 -32.88 11.52 52.57
CA ARG A 168 -33.89 12.06 53.49
C ARG A 168 -35.29 11.60 53.05
N PHE A 169 -36.00 11.02 54.03
CA PHE A 169 -37.43 10.69 54.20
C PHE A 169 -38.30 10.46 52.96
#